data_AF-A0A521Q3H0-F1
#
_entry.id   AF-A0A521Q3H0-F1
#
_cell.length_a   1.000
_cell.length_b   1.000
_cell.length_c   1.000
_cell.angle_alpha   90.00
_cell.angle_beta   90.00
_cell.angle_gamma   90.00
#
_symmetry.space_group_name_H-M   'P 1'
#
loop_
_entity.id
_entity.type
_entity.pdbx_description
1 polymer ?
#
loop_
_entity_poly.entity_id
_entity_poly.type
_entity_poly.pdbx_seq_one_letter_code
_entity_poly.pdbx_strand_id
1 'polypeptide(L)' 'MKVTSREFQRDFARIREAAAAGERVYVTSGNQKFLFTRVQPKTWQGALKGKVKIVGDLFSTGLNWEATR' A
#
# COMPACT_ATOMS: atom_id res chain seq x y z
N MET A 1 -11.33 -8.21 10.40
CA MET A 1 -12.53 -7.34 10.45
C MET A 1 -13.32 -7.39 9.14
N LYS A 2 -14.64 -7.20 9.17
CA LYS A 2 -15.50 -7.03 7.99
C LYS A 2 -16.26 -5.70 8.11
N VAL A 3 -16.24 -4.87 7.07
CA VAL A 3 -16.88 -3.54 7.03
C VAL A 3 -17.60 -3.32 5.71
N THR A 4 -18.66 -2.52 5.72
CA THR A 4 -19.30 -2.05 4.49
C THR A 4 -18.47 -0.97 3.80
N SER A 5 -18.71 -0.72 2.52
CA SER A 5 -18.07 0.39 1.79
C SER A 5 -18.32 1.75 2.45
N ARG A 6 -19.49 1.96 3.06
CA ARG A 6 -19.84 3.20 3.77
C ARG A 6 -19.07 3.35 5.08
N GLU A 7 -18.97 2.30 5.87
CA GLU A 7 -18.15 2.27 7.09
C GLU A 7 -16.66 2.43 6.76
N PHE A 8 -16.23 1.83 5.65
CA PHE A 8 -14.86 1.98 5.16
C PHE A 8 -14.48 3.43 4.86
N GLN A 9 -15.40 4.19 4.23
CA GLN A 9 -15.19 5.61 3.94
C GLN A 9 -15.25 6.46 5.20
N ARG A 10 -16.21 6.21 6.09
CA ARG A 10 -16.40 6.99 7.33
C ARG A 10 -15.25 6.78 8.32
N ASP A 11 -14.84 5.53 8.52
CA ASP A 11 -13.91 5.14 9.58
C ASP A 11 -12.53 4.76 9.02
N PHE A 12 -12.15 5.39 7.90
CA PHE A 12 -10.96 5.02 7.13
C PHE A 12 -9.67 5.04 7.95
N ALA A 13 -9.48 6.05 8.82
CA ALA A 13 -8.29 6.16 9.65
C ALA A 13 -8.10 4.94 10.57
N ARG A 14 -9.17 4.54 11.27
CA ARG A 14 -9.19 3.36 12.16
C ARG A 14 -8.92 2.08 11.37
N ILE A 15 -9.56 1.95 10.21
CA ILE A 15 -9.43 0.76 9.37
C ILE A 15 -8.03 0.63 8.78
N ARG A 16 -7.41 1.76 8.40
CA ARG A 16 -6.03 1.82 7.94
C ARG A 16 -5.07 1.37 9.02
N GLU A 17 -5.28 1.77 10.27
CA GLU A 17 -4.47 1.33 11.41
C GLU A 17 -4.61 -0.17 11.69
N ALA A 18 -5.85 -0.69 11.68
CA ALA A 18 -6.10 -2.12 11.79
C ALA A 18 -5.39 -2.93 10.68
N ALA A 19 -5.51 -2.48 9.42
CA ALA A 19 -4.80 -3.09 8.30
C ALA A 19 -3.27 -2.95 8.41
N ALA A 20 -2.78 -1.86 9.01
CA ALA A 20 -1.36 -1.63 9.23
C ALA A 20 -0.78 -2.53 10.36
N ALA A 21 -1.61 -2.90 11.33
CA ALA A 21 -1.28 -3.87 12.38
C ALA A 21 -1.31 -5.33 11.88
N GLY A 22 -1.60 -5.55 10.60
CA GLY A 22 -1.65 -6.88 9.98
C GLY A 22 -3.04 -7.54 10.03
N GLU A 23 -4.07 -6.83 10.50
CA GLU A 23 -5.41 -7.36 10.49
C GLU A 23 -5.97 -7.45 9.06
N ARG A 24 -6.61 -8.57 8.71
CA ARG A 24 -7.31 -8.72 7.43
C ARG A 24 -8.65 -7.98 7.47
N VAL A 25 -8.79 -6.93 6.67
CA VAL A 25 -10.02 -6.14 6.57
C VAL A 25 -10.76 -6.52 5.29
N TYR A 26 -11.97 -7.05 5.41
CA TYR A 26 -12.82 -7.33 4.27
C TYR A 26 -13.85 -6.22 4.09
N VAL A 27 -13.80 -5.50 2.96
CA VAL A 27 -14.75 -4.44 2.59
C VAL A 27 -15.84 -5.05 1.72
N THR A 28 -17.11 -4.89 2.10
CA THR A 28 -18.25 -5.38 1.34
C THR A 28 -18.99 -4.25 0.64
N SER A 29 -19.20 -4.38 -0.66
CA SER A 29 -19.98 -3.45 -1.47
C SER A 29 -20.99 -4.26 -2.30
N GLY A 30 -22.28 -4.12 -1.99
CA GLY A 30 -23.33 -4.99 -2.54
C GLY A 30 -23.02 -6.47 -2.28
N ASN A 31 -22.99 -7.28 -3.34
CA ASN A 31 -22.68 -8.70 -3.28
C ASN A 31 -21.17 -9.03 -3.36
N GLN A 32 -20.32 -8.01 -3.50
CA GLN A 32 -18.88 -8.19 -3.65
C GLN A 32 -18.15 -8.03 -2.31
N LYS A 33 -17.06 -8.79 -2.15
CA LYS A 33 -16.14 -8.71 -1.01
C LYS A 33 -14.73 -8.43 -1.51
N PHE A 34 -14.10 -7.41 -0.95
CA PHE A 34 -12.74 -6.99 -1.26
C PHE A 34 -11.87 -7.16 -0.03
N LEU A 35 -10.64 -7.64 -0.20
CA LEU A 35 -9.66 -7.68 0.89
C LEU A 35 -8.81 -6.40 0.85
N PHE A 36 -8.91 -5.60 1.90
CA PHE A 36 -8.07 -4.44 2.11
C PHE A 36 -6.90 -4.83 3.03
N THR A 37 -5.69 -4.69 2.50
CA THR A 37 -4.45 -4.98 3.22
C THR A 37 -3.44 -3.87 2.98
N ARG A 38 -2.60 -3.60 3.98
CA ARG A 38 -1.42 -2.76 3.78
C ARG A 38 -0.41 -3.56 2.96
N VAL A 39 -0.18 -3.15 1.72
CA VAL A 39 0.94 -3.68 0.93
C VAL A 39 2.23 -3.06 1.49
N GLN A 40 2.99 -3.83 2.27
CA GLN A 40 4.38 -3.47 2.53
C GLN A 40 5.17 -3.73 1.24
N PRO A 41 5.86 -2.71 0.70
CA PRO A 41 6.71 -2.93 -0.45
C PRO A 41 7.82 -3.91 -0.08
N LYS A 42 7.91 -5.03 -0.80
CA LYS A 42 8.91 -6.08 -0.59
C LYS A 42 10.34 -5.62 -0.87
N THR A 43 10.50 -4.47 -1.52
CA THR A 43 11.79 -3.94 -1.95
C THR A 43 11.93 -2.50 -1.49
N TRP A 44 13.17 -2.06 -1.23
CA TRP A 44 13.47 -0.69 -0.86
C TRP A 44 13.00 0.29 -1.94
N GLN A 45 13.05 -0.10 -3.22
CA GLN A 45 12.53 0.67 -4.35
C GLN A 45 11.02 0.90 -4.22
N GLY A 46 10.26 -0.15 -3.84
CA GLY A 46 8.84 -0.01 -3.58
C GLY A 46 8.52 0.92 -2.40
N ALA A 47 9.43 1.00 -1.42
CA ALA A 47 9.30 1.93 -0.29
C ALA A 47 9.54 3.41 -0.69
N LEU A 48 10.30 3.62 -1.78
CA LEU A 48 10.65 4.91 -2.36
C LEU A 48 9.72 5.37 -3.50
N LYS A 49 8.93 4.46 -4.08
CA LYS A 49 8.01 4.77 -5.20
C LYS A 49 7.08 5.93 -4.86
N GLY A 50 7.14 7.01 -5.66
CA GLY A 50 6.33 8.21 -5.50
C GLY A 50 6.76 9.17 -4.39
N LYS A 51 7.84 8.85 -3.64
CA LYS A 51 8.44 9.73 -2.62
C LYS A 51 9.69 10.43 -3.10
N VAL A 52 10.42 9.80 -4.02
CA VAL A 52 11.66 10.33 -4.60
C VAL A 52 11.69 10.03 -6.09
N LYS A 53 12.34 10.90 -6.86
CA LYS A 53 12.58 10.67 -8.29
C LYS A 53 13.81 9.76 -8.43
N ILE A 54 13.58 8.53 -8.91
CA ILE A 54 14.67 7.59 -9.22
C ILE A 54 15.12 7.86 -10.66
N VAL A 55 16.38 8.23 -10.85
CA VAL A 55 16.93 8.57 -12.18
C VAL A 55 17.82 7.43 -12.66
N GLY A 56 17.32 6.69 -13.67
CA GLY A 56 18.03 5.75 -14.57
C GLY A 56 17.40 4.34 -14.66
N ASP A 57 17.93 3.52 -15.58
CA ASP A 57 17.33 2.22 -15.97
C ASP A 57 17.57 1.11 -14.94
N LEU A 58 16.49 0.73 -14.26
CA LEU A 58 16.42 -0.23 -13.16
C LEU A 58 16.73 -1.69 -13.52
N PHE A 59 16.84 -2.06 -14.80
CA PHE A 59 16.96 -3.48 -15.18
C PHE A 59 18.25 -3.89 -15.93
N SER A 60 19.13 -2.95 -16.32
CA SER A 60 20.11 -3.28 -17.37
C SER A 60 21.60 -2.95 -17.17
N THR A 61 22.06 -2.24 -16.13
CA THR A 61 23.42 -1.61 -16.26
C THR A 61 24.48 -1.81 -15.17
N GLY A 62 24.22 -2.39 -14.01
CA GLY A 62 25.28 -2.59 -13.01
C GLY A 62 25.97 -1.30 -12.53
N LEU A 63 25.25 -0.18 -12.52
CA LEU A 63 25.74 1.11 -12.02
C LEU A 63 25.12 1.47 -10.65
N ASN A 64 25.87 2.22 -9.84
CA ASN A 64 25.48 2.67 -8.51
C ASN A 64 24.43 3.78 -8.58
N TRP A 65 23.30 3.59 -7.89
CA TRP A 65 22.20 4.55 -7.83
C TRP A 65 22.33 5.48 -6.62
N GLU A 66 22.08 6.78 -6.81
CA GLU A 66 21.83 7.74 -5.73
C GLU A 66 20.34 8.10 -5.67
N ALA A 67 19.77 8.06 -4.47
CA ALA A 67 18.41 8.53 -4.20
C ALA A 67 18.46 9.89 -3.52
N THR A 68 17.95 10.93 -4.18
CA THR A 68 17.82 12.28 -3.63
C THR A 68 16.38 12.56 -3.20
N ARG A 69 16.24 13.30 -2.09
CA ARG A 69 14.96 13.57 -1.42
C ARG A 69 14.13 14.64 -2.13
#